data_AF-A0A3D5SZ96-F1
#
_entry.id   AF-A0A3D5SZ96-F1
#
_cell.length_a   1.000
_cell.length_b   1.000
_cell.length_c   1.000
_cell.angle_alpha   90.00
_cell.angle_beta   90.00
_cell.angle_gamma   90.00
#
_symmetry.space_group_name_H-M   'P 1'
#
loop_
_entity.id
_entity.type
_entity.pdbx_description
1 polymer ?
#
loop_
_entity_poly.entity_id
_entity_poly.type
_entity_poly.pdbx_seq_one_letter_code
_entity_poly.pdbx_strand_id
1 'polypeptide(L)' 'VQRHLRIGYNRSARLIEQMERSGLVSAMGSNGNREVLLPARE' A
#
# COMPACT_ATOMS: atom_id res chain seq x y z
N VAL A 1 -5.11 4.47 0.90
CA VAL A 1 -4.55 5.19 -0.27
C VAL A 1 -5.61 5.92 -1.10
N GLN A 2 -6.62 5.27 -1.70
CA GLN A 2 -7.64 5.94 -2.55
C GLN A 2 -8.26 7.22 -1.95
N ARG A 3 -8.92 7.11 -0.79
CA ARG A 3 -9.59 8.26 -0.14
C ARG A 3 -8.59 9.31 0.36
N HIS A 4 -7.51 8.85 0.98
CA HIS A 4 -6.48 9.72 1.56
C HIS A 4 -5.80 10.60 0.50
N LEU A 5 -5.48 10.04 -0.67
CA LEU A 5 -4.85 10.77 -1.77
C LEU A 5 -5.86 11.27 -2.83
N ARG A 6 -7.16 11.00 -2.65
CA ARG A 6 -8.25 11.34 -3.59
C ARG A 6 -7.99 10.83 -5.01
N ILE A 7 -7.57 9.57 -5.14
CA ILE A 7 -7.27 8.91 -6.42
C ILE A 7 -8.15 7.68 -6.66
N GLY A 8 -8.39 7.38 -7.95
CA GLY A 8 -9.16 6.21 -8.38
C GLY A 8 -8.50 4.87 -8.05
N TYR A 9 -9.29 3.79 -8.13
CA TYR A 9 -8.88 2.42 -7.77
C TYR A 9 -7.62 1.94 -8.51
N ASN A 10 -7.61 2.03 -9.84
CA ASN A 10 -6.49 1.55 -10.64
C ASN A 10 -5.16 2.25 -10.30
N ARG A 11 -5.21 3.57 -10.03
CA ARG A 11 -4.02 4.32 -9.63
C ARG A 11 -3.54 3.89 -8.25
N SER A 12 -4.47 3.75 -7.31
CA SER A 12 -4.17 3.27 -5.96
C SER A 12 -3.58 1.85 -5.96
N ALA A 13 -4.11 0.94 -6.77
CA ALA A 13 -3.62 -0.43 -6.87
C ALA A 13 -2.16 -0.47 -7.36
N ARG A 14 -1.83 0.30 -8.41
CA ARG A 14 -0.46 0.42 -8.93
C ARG A 14 0.51 0.99 -7.90
N LEU A 15 0.08 1.97 -7.11
CA LEU A 15 0.92 2.50 -6.03
C LEU A 15 1.23 1.44 -4.98
N ILE A 16 0.23 0.67 -4.56
CA ILE A 16 0.43 -0.43 -3.59
C ILE A 16 1.34 -1.51 -4.16
N GLU A 17 1.20 -1.88 -5.43
CA GLU A 17 2.10 -2.83 -6.09
C GLU A 17 3.54 -2.33 -6.13
N GLN A 18 3.75 -1.05 -6.44
CA GLN A 18 5.07 -0.42 -6.40
C GLN A 18 5.65 -0.40 -4.98
N MET A 19 4.82 -0.09 -3.98
CA MET A 19 5.22 -0.13 -2.57
C MET A 19 5.61 -1.54 -2.11
N GLU A 20 4.93 -2.59 -2.60
CA GLU A 20 5.29 -3.98 -2.30
C GLU A 20 6.66 -4.32 -2.92
N ARG A 21 6.86 -3.96 -4.20
CA ARG A 21 8.12 -4.20 -4.91
C ARG A 21 9.31 -3.45 -4.31
N SER A 22 9.09 -2.29 -3.70
CA SER A 22 10.13 -1.54 -2.99
C SER A 22 10.30 -1.95 -1.53
N GLY A 23 9.56 -2.96 -1.05
CA GLY A 23 9.66 -3.46 0.33
C GLY A 23 9.04 -2.53 1.38
N LEU A 24 8.18 -1.59 0.98
CA LEU A 24 7.52 -0.65 1.90
C LEU A 24 6.28 -1.27 2.55
N VAL A 25 5.59 -2.16 1.84
CA VAL A 25 4.41 -2.87 2.35
C VAL A 25 4.57 -4.37 2.16
N SER A 26 3.91 -5.13 3.03
CA SER A 26 3.84 -6.59 2.91
C SER A 26 3.05 -7.02 1.69
N ALA A 27 3.21 -8.30 1.32
CA ALA A 27 2.25 -9.00 0.48
C ALA A 27 0.83 -8.94 1.10
N MET A 28 -0.18 -9.20 0.27
CA MET A 28 -1.57 -9.27 0.71
C MET A 28 -1.76 -10.43 1.68
N GLY A 29 -2.30 -10.13 2.86
CA GLY A 29 -2.70 -11.14 3.85
C GLY A 29 -4.01 -11.84 3.46
N SER A 30 -4.33 -12.91 4.19
CA SER A 30 -5.54 -13.72 3.98
C SER A 30 -6.86 -12.94 4.16
N ASN A 31 -6.83 -11.85 4.92
CA ASN A 31 -7.96 -10.93 5.11
C ASN A 31 -7.99 -9.79 4.06
N GLY A 32 -7.11 -9.82 3.05
CA GLY A 32 -7.01 -8.79 2.02
C GLY A 32 -6.26 -7.52 2.46
N ASN A 33 -5.80 -7.44 3.71
CA ASN A 33 -5.05 -6.30 4.22
C ASN A 33 -3.54 -6.44 3.92
N ARG A 34 -2.84 -5.32 3.95
CA ARG A 34 -1.39 -5.23 3.78
C ARG A 34 -0.84 -4.38 4.92
N GLU A 35 0.31 -4.77 5.45
CA GLU A 35 0.97 -4.08 6.55
C GLU A 35 2.10 -3.19 6.02
N VAL A 36 2.39 -2.09 6.70
CA VAL A 36 3.53 -1.22 6.38
C VAL A 36 4.75 -1.73 7.14
N LEU A 37 5.85 -1.98 6.42
CA LEU A 37 7.06 -2.59 7.00
C LEU A 37 8.03 -1.56 7.59
N LEU A 38 7.86 -0.28 7.26
CA LEU A 38 8.68 0.80 7.78
C LEU A 38 8.09 1.40 9.07
N PRO A 39 8.94 1.84 10.00
CA PRO A 39 8.49 2.63 11.14
C PRO A 39 7.85 3.94 10.65
N ALA A 40 6.83 4.41 11.36
CA ALA A 40 6.31 5.75 11.13
C ALA A 40 7.44 6.77 11.36
N ARG A 41 7.62 7.72 10.44
CA ARG A 41 8.49 8.87 10.72
C ARG A 41 7.81 9.71 11.79
N GLU A 42 8.53 9.94 12.89
CA GLU A 42 8.16 10.89 13.94
C GLU A 42 8.23 12.34 13.44
#